data_AF-A0A9X8VGQ9-F1
#
_entry.id   AF-A0A9X8VGQ9-F1
#
_cell.length_a   1.000
_cell.length_b   1.000
_cell.length_c   1.000
_cell.angle_alpha   90.00
_cell.angle_beta   90.00
_cell.angle_gamma   90.00
#
_symmetry.space_group_name_H-M   'P 1'
#
loop_
_entity.id
_entity.type
_entity.pdbx_description
1 polymer ?
#
loop_
_entity_poly.entity_id
_entity_poly.type
_entity_poly.pdbx_seq_one_letter_code
_entity_poly.pdbx_strand_id
1 'polypeptide(L)' 'MTQNIHKHRILILDFGSQYTQLVARRVREIGVYCELWAWDVSEAQIREFNPSGIILSGGPESTTEAGSPR' A
#
# COMPACT_ATOMS: atom_id res chain seq x y z
N MET A 1 6.41 -25.60 -14.04
CA MET A 1 5.61 -24.91 -13.00
C MET A 1 5.52 -23.45 -13.39
N THR A 2 4.34 -22.96 -13.79
CA THR A 2 4.12 -21.55 -14.12
C THR A 2 4.22 -20.76 -12.82
N GLN A 3 5.25 -19.92 -12.65
CA GLN A 3 5.32 -18.99 -11.52
C GLN A 3 4.13 -18.05 -11.62
N ASN A 4 3.22 -18.14 -10.66
CA ASN A 4 2.09 -17.24 -10.56
C ASN A 4 2.59 -15.90 -10.01
N ILE A 5 2.96 -14.99 -10.92
CA ILE A 5 3.52 -13.67 -10.61
C ILE A 5 2.56 -12.77 -9.78
N HIS A 6 1.29 -13.16 -9.64
CA HIS A 6 0.28 -12.46 -8.85
C HIS A 6 -0.01 -13.11 -7.49
N LYS A 7 0.64 -14.24 -7.17
CA LYS A 7 0.46 -14.94 -5.89
C LYS A 7 0.98 -14.11 -4.72
N HIS A 8 2.04 -13.34 -4.97
CA HIS A 8 2.59 -12.41 -4.00
C HIS A 8 2.30 -10.98 -4.45
N ARG A 9 1.49 -10.28 -3.66
CA ARG A 9 1.10 -8.90 -3.94
C ARG A 9 1.22 -8.03 -2.69
N ILE A 10 1.62 -6.79 -2.89
CA ILE A 10 1.77 -5.80 -1.82
C ILE A 10 0.67 -4.75 -1.96
N LEU A 11 0.03 -4.41 -0.84
CA LEU A 11 -0.85 -3.26 -0.75
C LEU A 11 -0.08 -2.08 -0.18
N ILE A 12 -0.14 -0.92 -0.84
CA ILE A 12 0.43 0.33 -0.35
C ILE A 12 -0.73 1.26 0.00
N LEU A 13 -0.87 1.62 1.28
CA LEU A 13 -1.87 2.58 1.75
C LEU A 13 -1.23 3.97 1.84
N ASP A 14 -1.82 4.93 1.13
CA ASP A 14 -1.28 6.28 1.02
C ASP A 14 -1.91 7.25 2.03
N PHE A 15 -1.09 7.74 2.95
CA PHE A 15 -1.41 8.75 3.96
C PHE A 15 -0.99 10.17 3.53
N GLY A 16 -0.62 10.37 2.26
CA GLY A 16 -0.27 11.68 1.69
C GLY A 16 1.23 11.94 1.57
N SER A 17 2.06 10.90 1.59
CA SER A 17 3.51 11.05 1.38
C SER A 17 3.81 11.51 -0.04
N GLN A 18 4.73 12.46 -0.16
CA GLN A 18 5.28 12.89 -1.45
C GLN A 18 6.03 11.76 -2.20
N TYR A 19 6.34 10.65 -1.52
CA TYR A 19 7.16 9.56 -2.04
C TYR A 19 6.40 8.25 -2.27
N THR A 20 5.08 8.18 -2.05
CA THR A 20 4.31 6.92 -2.17
C THR A 20 4.48 6.27 -3.56
N GLN A 21 4.51 7.08 -4.62
CA GLN A 21 4.74 6.60 -5.99
C GLN A 21 6.15 6.00 -6.20
N LEU A 22 7.17 6.53 -5.52
CA LEU A 22 8.52 5.98 -5.58
C LEU A 22 8.58 4.62 -4.89
N VAL A 23 7.89 4.45 -3.76
CA VAL A 23 7.77 3.14 -3.09
C VAL A 23 7.11 2.12 -4.02
N ALA A 24 5.98 2.47 -4.64
CA ALA A 24 5.31 1.60 -5.60
C ALA A 24 6.22 1.23 -6.79
N ARG A 25 7.00 2.19 -7.30
CA ARG A 25 7.99 1.94 -8.35
C ARG A 25 9.07 0.94 -7.90
N ARG A 26 9.63 1.09 -6.69
CA ARG A 26 10.63 0.17 -6.16
C ARG A 26 10.09 -1.26 -6.00
N VAL A 27 8.84 -1.41 -5.53
CA VAL A 27 8.20 -2.73 -5.41
C VAL A 27 8.02 -3.38 -6.78
N ARG A 28 7.64 -2.62 -7.81
CA ARG A 28 7.53 -3.13 -9.18
C ARG A 28 8.90 -3.46 -9.80
N GLU A 29 9.93 -2.67 -9.53
CA GLU A 29 11.30 -2.89 -10.02
C GLU A 29 11.90 -4.22 -9.50
N ILE A 30 11.52 -4.67 -8.30
CA ILE A 30 11.91 -5.98 -7.76
C ILE A 30 11.02 -7.15 -8.23
N GLY A 31 10.08 -6.89 -9.16
CA GLY A 31 9.25 -7.92 -9.79
C GLY A 31 8.03 -8.36 -8.97
N VAL A 32 7.61 -7.58 -7.98
CA VAL A 32 6.43 -7.88 -7.15
C VAL A 32 5.25 -7.01 -7.57
N TYR A 33 4.08 -7.61 -7.73
CA TYR A 33 2.85 -6.87 -8.03
C TYR A 33 2.43 -6.03 -6.82
N CYS A 34 2.02 -4.78 -7.06
CA CYS A 34 1.49 -3.92 -6.00
C CYS A 34 0.40 -2.97 -6.48
N GLU A 35 -0.54 -2.69 -5.58
CA GLU A 35 -1.55 -1.65 -5.72
C GLU A 35 -1.30 -0.51 -4.71
N LEU A 36 -1.67 0.71 -5.10
CA LEU A 36 -1.57 1.91 -4.28
C LEU A 36 -2.99 2.42 -4.07
N TRP A 37 -3.45 2.39 -2.83
CA TRP A 37 -4.79 2.83 -2.43
C TRP A 37 -4.67 4.03 -1.48
N ALA A 38 -5.74 4.83 -1.37
CA ALA A 38 -5.84 5.81 -0.30
C ALA A 38 -5.93 5.10 1.07
N TRP A 39 -5.58 5.79 2.16
CA TRP A 39 -5.68 5.23 3.51
C TRP A 39 -7.13 4.90 3.94
N ASP A 40 -8.11 5.64 3.42
CA ASP A 40 -9.55 5.41 3.61
C ASP A 40 -10.01 4.21 2.76
N VAL A 41 -9.68 3.02 3.22
CA VAL A 41 -10.19 1.76 2.66
C VAL A 41 -10.73 0.88 3.77
N SER A 42 -11.82 0.18 3.47
CA SER A 42 -12.43 -0.72 4.44
C SER A 42 -11.61 -2.00 4.62
N GLU A 43 -11.71 -2.59 5.81
CA GLU A 43 -11.11 -3.89 6.11
C GLU A 43 -11.56 -4.98 5.11
N ALA A 44 -12.82 -4.93 4.67
CA ALA A 44 -13.36 -5.87 3.69
C ALA A 44 -12.60 -5.81 2.36
N GLN A 45 -12.31 -4.60 1.86
CA GLN A 45 -11.53 -4.41 0.63
C GLN A 45 -10.10 -4.94 0.78
N ILE A 46 -9.46 -4.69 1.94
CA ILE A 46 -8.10 -5.19 2.20
C ILE A 46 -8.10 -6.73 2.23
N ARG A 47 -9.10 -7.34 2.88
CA ARG A 47 -9.24 -8.80 2.95
C ARG A 47 -9.52 -9.43 1.58
N GLU A 48 -10.36 -8.79 0.77
CA GLU A 48 -10.64 -9.23 -0.60
C GLU A 48 -9.39 -9.13 -1.49
N PHE A 49 -8.60 -8.06 -1.33
CA PHE A 49 -7.33 -7.93 -2.03
C PHE A 49 -6.33 -9.03 -1.65
N ASN A 50 -6.40 -9.52 -0.41
CA ASN A 50 -5.56 -10.59 0.14
C ASN A 50 -4.04 -10.33 -0.06
N PRO A 51 -3.51 -9.21 0.46
CA PRO A 51 -2.11 -8.86 0.29
C PRO A 51 -1.18 -9.82 1.04
N SER A 52 -0.03 -10.10 0.45
CA SER A 52 1.09 -10.79 1.13
C SER A 52 1.84 -9.89 2.10
N GLY A 53 1.66 -8.57 1.99
CA GLY A 53 2.22 -7.56 2.87
C GLY A 53 1.60 -6.19 2.63
N ILE A 54 1.63 -5.34 3.64
CA ILE A 54 1.06 -3.99 3.61
C ILE A 54 2.17 -2.99 3.91
N ILE A 55 2.27 -1.95 3.10
CA ILE A 55 3.12 -0.78 3.34
C ILE A 55 2.19 0.40 3.67
N LEU A 56 2.36 0.98 4.85
CA LEU A 56 1.72 2.24 5.21
C LEU A 56 2.66 3.37 4.80
N SER A 57 2.24 4.22 3.87
CA SER A 57 3.03 5.40 3.51
C SER A 57 3.02 6.40 4.66
N GLY A 58 3.99 7.32 4.66
CA GLY A 58 3.94 8.47 5.56
C GLY A 58 2.92 9.51 5.10
N GLY A 59 2.82 10.58 5.86
CA GLY A 59 2.12 11.79 5.46
C GLY A 59 2.79 13.00 6.12
N PRO A 60 2.49 14.22 5.68
CA PRO A 60 2.92 15.43 6.38
C PRO A 60 2.22 15.60 7.73
N GLU A 61 1.16 14.83 7.98
CA GLU A 61 0.29 14.94 9.15
C GLU A 61 0.86 14.18 10.36
N SER A 62 0.76 14.79 11.54
CA SER A 62 1.13 14.15 12.80
C SER A 62 0.00 13.23 13.27
N THR A 63 0.35 12.01 13.70
CA THR A 63 -0.61 11.04 14.25
C THR A 63 -1.29 11.50 15.55
N THR A 64 -0.81 12.58 16.16
CA THR A 64 -1.37 13.16 17.39
C THR A 64 -2.46 14.20 17.14
N GLU A 65 -2.63 14.68 15.90
CA GLU A 65 -3.64 15.69 15.59
C GLU A 65 -5.03 15.08 15.39
N ALA A 66 -6.07 15.79 15.82
CA ALA A 66 -7.44 15.28 15.84
C ALA A 66 -8.03 15.02 14.43
N GLY A 67 -7.45 15.62 13.39
CA GLY A 67 -7.89 15.48 12.00
C GLY A 67 -7.00 14.60 11.12
N SER A 68 -5.96 13.97 11.68
CA SER A 68 -5.04 13.19 10.89
C SER A 68 -5.69 11.92 10.34
N PRO A 69 -5.26 11.43 9.16
CA PRO A 69 -5.55 10.07 8.68
C PRO A 69 -5.38 8.99 9.76
N ARG A 70 -6.30 8.02 9.82
CA ARG A 70 -6.32 6.95 10.85
C ARG A 70 -6.62 5.56 10.28
#